data_AF-A0A8T3TPL3-F1
#
_entry.id   AF-A0A8T3TPL3-F1
#
_cell.length_a   1.000
_cell.length_b   1.000
_cell.length_c   1.000
_cell.angle_alpha   90.00
_cell.angle_beta   90.00
_cell.angle_gamma   90.00
#
_symmetry.space_group_name_H-M   'P 1'
#
loop_
_entity.id
_entity.type
_entity.pdbx_description
1 polymer ?
#
loop_
_entity_poly.entity_id
_entity_poly.type
_entity_poly.pdbx_seq_one_letter_code
_entity_poly.pdbx_strand_id
1 'polypeptide(L)'
;MFINGDWSDASAGGETVAVVNPATEEPIGDVPKGGEADVDRAVAAAREAFEGWSQTTPAERSLMLWRLAQKMEDSADALARLESANVGKPMSVASFDVEFSVDNLRFLAGAARVLEGKAAGEYVKGWTSMVRREPVGVIGQVAPWNYPLMMAIWKLGPA
;
A
#
# COMPACT_ATOMS: atom_id res chain seq x y z
N MET A 1 -2.96 -14.88 -2.18
CA MET A 1 -2.87 -13.51 -2.72
C MET A 1 -4.21 -12.82 -2.53
N PHE A 2 -4.26 -11.50 -2.51
CA PHE A 2 -5.51 -10.74 -2.43
C PHE A 2 -5.75 -10.00 -3.75
N ILE A 3 -6.75 -10.42 -4.52
CA ILE A 3 -7.03 -9.91 -5.87
C ILE A 3 -8.54 -9.66 -5.98
N ASN A 4 -8.91 -8.45 -6.43
CA ASN A 4 -10.30 -8.04 -6.65
C ASN A 4 -11.23 -8.23 -5.43
N GLY A 5 -10.72 -7.96 -4.21
CA GLY A 5 -11.52 -8.09 -2.98
C GLY A 5 -11.53 -9.48 -2.35
N ASP A 6 -10.92 -10.49 -3.00
CA ASP A 6 -10.95 -11.87 -2.54
C ASP A 6 -9.55 -12.49 -2.37
N TRP A 7 -9.46 -13.45 -1.45
CA TRP A 7 -8.29 -14.30 -1.31
C TRP A 7 -8.28 -15.37 -2.40
N SER A 8 -7.16 -15.48 -3.11
CA SER A 8 -6.97 -16.46 -4.20
C SER A 8 -5.59 -17.11 -4.17
N ASP A 9 -5.57 -18.38 -4.60
CA ASP A 9 -4.35 -19.15 -4.86
C ASP A 9 -3.72 -18.76 -6.21
N ALA A 10 -2.53 -19.30 -6.50
CA ALA A 10 -1.85 -19.10 -7.77
C ALA A 10 -2.60 -19.77 -8.93
N SER A 11 -2.78 -19.05 -10.04
CA SER A 11 -3.50 -19.54 -11.23
C SER A 11 -2.91 -20.80 -11.84
N ALA A 12 -1.59 -20.97 -11.81
CA ALA A 12 -0.87 -22.14 -12.28
C ALA A 12 -0.86 -23.25 -11.22
N GLY A 13 -2.00 -23.89 -10.98
CA GLY A 13 -2.07 -25.12 -10.16
C GLY A 13 -1.84 -24.93 -8.66
N GLY A 14 -1.96 -23.71 -8.14
CA GLY A 14 -1.86 -23.43 -6.70
C GLY A 14 -0.45 -23.56 -6.12
N GLU A 15 0.61 -23.37 -6.93
CA GLU A 15 1.98 -23.37 -6.43
C GLU A 15 2.19 -22.38 -5.28
N THR A 16 3.03 -22.76 -4.32
CA THR A 16 3.41 -21.93 -3.17
C THR A 16 4.93 -21.80 -3.04
N VAL A 17 5.36 -20.79 -2.29
CA VAL A 17 6.74 -20.61 -1.84
C VAL A 17 6.75 -20.56 -0.31
N ALA A 18 7.62 -21.38 0.29
CA ALA A 18 7.88 -21.31 1.72
C ALA A 18 8.66 -20.05 2.06
N VAL A 19 8.16 -19.27 3.01
CA VAL A 19 8.89 -18.17 3.64
C VAL A 19 9.59 -18.72 4.87
N VAL A 20 10.89 -18.42 5.00
CA VAL A 20 11.76 -19.04 6.00
C VAL A 20 12.26 -17.99 6.97
N ASN A 21 12.29 -18.31 8.26
CA ASN A 21 12.93 -17.47 9.26
C ASN A 21 14.46 -17.59 9.11
N PRO A 22 15.18 -16.50 8.79
CA PRO A 22 16.62 -16.58 8.56
C PRO A 22 17.45 -16.88 9.82
N ALA A 23 16.87 -16.74 11.03
CA ALA A 23 17.56 -17.04 12.27
C ALA A 23 17.48 -18.52 12.68
N THR A 24 16.43 -19.23 12.27
CA THR A 24 16.19 -20.65 12.64
C THR A 24 16.21 -21.60 11.46
N GLU A 25 16.14 -21.08 10.23
CA GLU A 25 15.96 -21.83 8.99
C GLU A 25 14.63 -22.62 8.92
N GLU A 26 13.71 -22.36 9.85
CA GLU A 26 12.39 -22.99 9.88
C GLU A 26 11.36 -22.19 9.04
N PRO A 27 10.42 -22.87 8.37
CA PRO A 27 9.33 -22.18 7.67
C PRO A 27 8.44 -21.39 8.63
N ILE A 28 8.10 -20.14 8.25
CA ILE A 28 7.10 -19.32 8.95
C ILE A 28 5.72 -19.41 8.30
N GLY A 29 5.65 -19.83 7.04
CA GLY A 29 4.41 -20.04 6.30
C GLY A 29 4.63 -20.14 4.79
N ASP A 30 3.58 -20.52 4.08
CA ASP A 30 3.57 -20.61 2.62
C ASP A 30 2.78 -19.44 2.01
N VAL A 31 3.32 -18.85 0.95
CA VAL A 31 2.63 -17.82 0.16
C VAL A 31 2.41 -18.31 -1.27
N PRO A 32 1.28 -17.98 -1.93
CA PRO A 32 1.06 -18.40 -3.31
C PRO A 32 2.12 -17.79 -4.25
N LYS A 33 2.62 -18.62 -5.16
CA LYS A 33 3.59 -18.25 -6.19
C LYS A 33 2.87 -17.76 -7.43
N GLY A 34 2.41 -16.50 -7.38
CA GLY A 34 1.68 -15.88 -8.49
C GLY A 34 2.50 -15.81 -9.79
N GLY A 35 1.82 -15.97 -10.92
CA GLY A 35 2.38 -15.85 -12.26
C GLY A 35 1.81 -14.66 -13.06
N GLU A 36 2.15 -14.62 -14.35
CA GLU A 36 1.70 -13.57 -15.29
C GLU A 36 0.17 -13.40 -15.30
N ALA A 37 -0.58 -14.51 -15.38
CA ALA A 37 -2.04 -14.46 -15.38
C ALA A 37 -2.64 -13.89 -14.08
N ASP A 38 -1.96 -14.05 -12.94
CA ASP A 38 -2.40 -13.47 -11.67
C ASP A 38 -2.18 -11.95 -11.66
N VAL A 39 -1.06 -11.50 -12.23
CA VAL A 39 -0.75 -10.08 -12.42
C VAL A 39 -1.77 -9.44 -13.37
N ASP A 40 -2.09 -10.07 -14.49
CA ASP A 40 -3.08 -9.56 -15.44
C ASP A 40 -4.46 -9.40 -14.79
N ARG A 41 -4.90 -10.37 -13.99
CA ARG A 41 -6.15 -10.28 -13.22
C ARG A 41 -6.11 -9.12 -12.23
N ALA A 42 -5.00 -8.94 -11.50
CA ALA A 42 -4.84 -7.85 -10.56
C ALA A 42 -4.85 -6.47 -11.25
N VAL A 43 -4.19 -6.34 -12.39
CA VAL A 43 -4.17 -5.10 -13.18
C VAL A 43 -5.54 -4.79 -13.77
N ALA A 44 -6.26 -5.80 -14.28
CA ALA A 44 -7.62 -5.62 -14.78
C ALA A 44 -8.57 -5.13 -13.67
N ALA A 45 -8.54 -5.75 -12.51
CA ALA A 45 -9.33 -5.34 -11.34
C ALA A 45 -8.97 -3.92 -10.87
N ALA A 46 -7.68 -3.57 -10.85
CA ALA A 46 -7.23 -2.23 -10.51
C ALA A 46 -7.73 -1.17 -11.50
N ARG A 47 -7.79 -1.49 -12.80
CA ARG A 47 -8.33 -0.58 -13.84
C ARG A 47 -9.82 -0.35 -13.65
N GLU A 48 -10.59 -1.41 -13.37
CA GLU A 48 -12.03 -1.31 -13.10
C GLU A 48 -12.29 -0.47 -11.84
N ALA A 49 -11.57 -0.72 -10.76
CA ALA A 49 -11.72 0.02 -9.51
C ALA A 49 -11.29 1.50 -9.62
N PHE A 50 -10.35 1.83 -10.52
CA PHE A 50 -9.83 3.19 -10.65
C PHE A 50 -10.90 4.21 -11.05
N GLU A 51 -11.90 3.82 -11.85
CA GLU A 51 -12.98 4.73 -12.25
C GLU A 51 -13.75 5.26 -11.03
N GLY A 52 -14.06 4.39 -10.06
CA GLY A 52 -14.71 4.79 -8.81
C GLY A 52 -13.75 5.43 -7.81
N TRP A 53 -12.59 4.79 -7.58
CA TRP A 53 -11.62 5.24 -6.58
C TRP A 53 -11.07 6.64 -6.87
N SER A 54 -10.76 6.95 -8.14
CA SER A 54 -10.19 8.25 -8.54
C SER A 54 -11.13 9.42 -8.28
N GLN A 55 -12.45 9.17 -8.20
CA GLN A 55 -13.48 10.18 -7.97
C GLN A 55 -13.84 10.37 -6.49
N THR A 56 -13.26 9.56 -5.58
CA THR A 56 -13.42 9.78 -4.14
C THR A 56 -12.93 11.18 -3.76
N THR A 57 -13.51 11.73 -2.70
CA THR A 57 -13.07 13.00 -2.16
C THR A 57 -11.76 12.85 -1.39
N PRO A 58 -10.96 13.93 -1.26
CA PRO A 58 -9.84 13.97 -0.31
C PRO A 58 -10.21 13.55 1.11
N ALA A 59 -11.45 13.81 1.54
CA ALA A 59 -11.93 13.44 2.86
C ALA A 59 -12.10 11.93 3.03
N GLU A 60 -12.67 11.25 2.04
CA GLU A 60 -12.85 9.79 2.05
C GLU A 60 -11.51 9.08 2.02
N ARG A 61 -10.59 9.48 1.13
CA ARG A 61 -9.23 8.89 1.06
C ARG A 61 -8.47 9.07 2.37
N SER A 62 -8.49 10.29 2.92
CA SER A 62 -7.88 10.60 4.22
C SER A 62 -8.43 9.70 5.33
N LEU A 63 -9.75 9.52 5.41
CA LEU A 63 -10.35 8.65 6.41
C LEU A 63 -9.96 7.18 6.25
N MET A 64 -9.84 6.68 5.01
CA MET A 64 -9.42 5.30 4.76
C MET A 64 -7.96 5.07 5.18
N LEU A 65 -7.04 5.98 4.85
CA LEU A 65 -5.65 5.92 5.31
C LEU A 65 -5.56 5.98 6.84
N TRP A 66 -6.36 6.83 7.47
CA TRP A 66 -6.40 6.93 8.94
C TRP A 66 -6.89 5.62 9.58
N ARG A 67 -7.94 5.00 9.02
CA ARG A 67 -8.45 3.70 9.49
C ARG A 67 -7.43 2.57 9.29
N LEU A 68 -6.68 2.58 8.18
CA LEU A 68 -5.60 1.62 7.95
C LEU A 68 -4.49 1.79 9.00
N ALA A 69 -4.08 3.02 9.29
CA ALA A 69 -3.11 3.31 10.34
C ALA A 69 -3.58 2.79 11.70
N GLN A 70 -4.86 2.98 12.05
CA GLN A 70 -5.43 2.45 13.29
C GLN A 70 -5.37 0.93 13.33
N LYS A 71 -5.75 0.24 12.24
CA LYS A 71 -5.70 -1.23 12.20
C LYS A 71 -4.28 -1.79 12.32
N MET A 72 -3.31 -1.09 11.76
CA MET A 72 -1.90 -1.44 11.92
C MET A 72 -1.43 -1.21 13.36
N GLU A 73 -1.80 -0.09 13.99
CA GLU A 73 -1.46 0.19 15.38
C GLU A 73 -2.09 -0.83 16.34
N ASP A 74 -3.36 -1.17 16.14
CA ASP A 74 -4.08 -2.21 16.90
C ASP A 74 -3.37 -3.58 16.80
N SER A 75 -2.61 -3.80 15.72
CA SER A 75 -1.90 -5.06 15.42
C SER A 75 -0.37 -4.94 15.55
N ALA A 76 0.14 -3.86 16.16
CA ALA A 76 1.54 -3.48 16.04
C ALA A 76 2.51 -4.56 16.55
N ASP A 77 2.21 -5.17 17.69
CA ASP A 77 3.02 -6.25 18.26
C ASP A 77 3.09 -7.49 17.35
N ALA A 78 1.96 -7.85 16.72
CA ALA A 78 1.90 -8.99 15.81
C ALA A 78 2.69 -8.70 14.53
N LEU A 79 2.56 -7.49 13.98
CA LEU A 79 3.32 -7.04 12.81
C LEU A 79 4.82 -6.99 13.11
N ALA A 80 5.24 -6.48 14.26
CA ALA A 80 6.65 -6.41 14.64
C ALA A 80 7.27 -7.81 14.79
N ARG A 81 6.54 -8.75 15.40
CA ARG A 81 6.98 -10.15 15.51
C ARG A 81 7.12 -10.82 14.16
N LEU A 82 6.16 -10.60 13.26
CA LEU A 82 6.19 -11.15 11.91
C LEU A 82 7.35 -10.56 11.09
N GLU A 83 7.54 -9.25 11.14
CA GLU A 83 8.64 -8.54 10.47
C GLU A 83 10.01 -9.02 10.97
N SER A 84 10.16 -9.18 12.29
CA SER A 84 11.38 -9.73 12.90
C SER A 84 11.63 -11.17 12.47
N ALA A 85 10.61 -12.03 12.48
CA ALA A 85 10.74 -13.42 12.05
C ALA A 85 11.03 -13.57 10.55
N ASN A 86 10.47 -12.71 9.72
CA ASN A 86 10.64 -12.77 8.27
C ASN A 86 12.00 -12.20 7.81
N VAL A 87 12.45 -11.10 8.41
CA VAL A 87 13.68 -10.40 7.98
C VAL A 87 14.90 -10.78 8.84
N GLY A 88 14.68 -11.27 10.06
CA GLY A 88 15.74 -11.56 11.03
C GLY A 88 16.24 -10.35 11.83
N LYS A 89 15.57 -9.19 11.70
CA LYS A 89 15.96 -7.97 12.43
C LYS A 89 15.59 -8.07 13.92
N PRO A 90 16.36 -7.44 14.84
CA PRO A 90 16.00 -7.40 16.25
C PRO A 90 14.61 -6.80 16.47
N MET A 91 13.90 -7.28 17.50
CA MET A 91 12.52 -6.85 17.79
C MET A 91 12.39 -5.33 17.93
N SER A 92 13.37 -4.67 18.54
CA SER A 92 13.37 -3.21 18.69
C SER A 92 13.37 -2.45 17.35
N VAL A 93 14.06 -2.98 16.33
CA VAL A 93 14.08 -2.40 14.98
C VAL A 93 12.75 -2.70 14.26
N ALA A 94 12.22 -3.92 14.40
CA ALA A 94 10.93 -4.27 13.82
C ALA A 94 9.78 -3.46 14.40
N SER A 95 9.76 -3.23 15.72
CA SER A 95 8.78 -2.37 16.38
C SER A 95 8.85 -0.94 15.84
N PHE A 96 10.06 -0.38 15.70
CA PHE A 96 10.24 0.94 15.12
C PHE A 96 9.71 1.03 13.67
N ASP A 97 9.96 0.02 12.84
CA ASP A 97 9.46 0.00 11.46
C ASP A 97 7.92 0.07 11.41
N VAL A 98 7.23 -0.61 12.33
CA VAL A 98 5.77 -0.58 12.43
C VAL A 98 5.27 0.78 12.93
N GLU A 99 5.85 1.31 14.01
CA GLU A 99 5.51 2.63 14.57
C GLU A 99 5.67 3.72 13.51
N PHE A 100 6.79 3.71 12.80
CA PHE A 100 7.06 4.65 11.73
C PHE A 100 6.08 4.49 10.56
N SER A 101 5.70 3.25 10.21
CA SER A 101 4.70 3.00 9.16
C SER A 101 3.32 3.55 9.54
N VAL A 102 2.91 3.40 10.80
CA VAL A 102 1.66 3.95 11.33
C VAL A 102 1.68 5.49 11.26
N ASP A 103 2.76 6.11 11.72
CA ASP A 103 2.92 7.57 11.66
C ASP A 103 2.92 8.06 10.20
N ASN A 104 3.61 7.37 9.29
CA ASN A 104 3.66 7.73 7.89
C ASN A 104 2.27 7.70 7.22
N LEU A 105 1.44 6.69 7.52
CA LEU A 105 0.05 6.65 7.06
C LEU A 105 -0.78 7.81 7.62
N ARG A 106 -0.61 8.16 8.91
CA ARG A 106 -1.31 9.30 9.53
C ARG A 106 -0.89 10.62 8.88
N PHE A 107 0.40 10.79 8.61
CA PHE A 107 0.93 11.93 7.88
C PHE A 107 0.30 12.02 6.49
N LEU A 108 0.28 10.92 5.73
CA LEU A 108 -0.28 10.89 4.38
C LEU A 108 -1.79 11.06 4.36
N ALA A 109 -2.50 10.57 5.38
CA ALA A 109 -3.93 10.86 5.59
C ALA A 109 -4.17 12.37 5.72
N GLY A 110 -3.30 13.10 6.44
CA GLY A 110 -3.34 14.55 6.52
C GLY A 110 -3.00 15.21 5.18
N ALA A 111 -1.90 14.79 4.55
CA ALA A 111 -1.42 15.32 3.28
C ALA A 111 -2.45 15.18 2.15
N ALA A 112 -3.24 14.10 2.14
CA ALA A 112 -4.32 13.88 1.18
C ALA A 112 -5.36 15.02 1.17
N ARG A 113 -5.49 15.77 2.29
CA ARG A 113 -6.40 16.92 2.44
C ARG A 113 -5.75 18.26 2.12
N VAL A 114 -4.44 18.30 1.94
CA VAL A 114 -3.65 19.53 1.72
C VAL A 114 -3.04 19.46 0.32
N LEU A 115 -3.91 19.58 -0.68
CA LEU A 115 -3.49 19.61 -2.08
C LEU A 115 -3.04 21.03 -2.43
N GLU A 116 -1.74 21.20 -2.67
CA GLU A 116 -1.21 22.46 -3.18
C GLU A 116 -1.53 22.62 -4.68
N GLY A 117 -1.70 23.87 -5.12
CA GLY A 117 -1.95 24.20 -6.52
C GLY A 117 -1.56 25.65 -6.82
N LYS A 118 -1.32 25.95 -8.10
CA LYS A 118 -1.17 27.34 -8.55
C LYS A 118 -2.53 28.04 -8.49
N ALA A 119 -2.54 29.32 -8.15
CA ALA A 119 -3.77 30.12 -8.16
C ALA A 119 -4.43 30.05 -9.54
N ALA A 120 -5.75 29.83 -9.56
CA ALA A 120 -6.55 29.93 -10.76
C ALA A 120 -6.93 31.39 -11.03
N GLY A 121 -7.17 31.74 -12.30
CA GLY A 121 -7.59 33.11 -12.65
C GLY A 121 -7.87 33.29 -14.14
N GLU A 122 -8.37 34.48 -14.48
CA GLU A 122 -8.57 34.90 -15.87
C GLU A 122 -7.33 35.63 -16.39
N TYR A 123 -6.52 34.92 -17.17
CA TYR A 123 -5.42 35.54 -17.93
C TYR A 123 -5.90 36.13 -19.26
N VAL A 124 -7.07 35.69 -19.71
CA VAL A 124 -7.83 36.24 -20.83
C VAL A 124 -9.26 36.42 -20.36
N LYS A 125 -9.85 37.58 -20.66
CA LYS A 125 -11.20 37.94 -20.23
C LYS A 125 -12.23 36.87 -20.61
N GLY A 126 -12.96 36.35 -19.63
CA GLY A 126 -13.97 35.31 -19.81
C GLY A 126 -13.43 33.88 -19.88
N TRP A 127 -12.14 33.66 -19.64
CA TRP A 127 -11.50 32.35 -19.69
C TRP A 127 -10.70 32.05 -18.42
N THR A 128 -11.25 31.18 -17.57
CA THR A 128 -10.55 30.69 -16.37
C THR A 128 -9.44 29.71 -16.75
N SER A 129 -8.22 30.00 -16.32
CA SER A 129 -7.09 29.07 -16.37
C SER A 129 -6.82 28.51 -14.98
N MET A 130 -6.66 27.20 -14.88
CA MET A 130 -6.33 26.50 -13.62
C MET A 130 -5.46 25.28 -13.90
N VAL A 131 -4.67 24.87 -12.90
CA VAL A 131 -3.92 23.61 -12.92
C VAL A 131 -4.56 22.65 -11.92
N ARG A 132 -4.99 21.49 -12.42
CA ARG A 132 -5.49 20.39 -11.57
C ARG A 132 -4.40 19.32 -11.42
N ARG A 133 -4.38 18.70 -10.24
CA ARG A 133 -3.63 17.47 -9.99
C ARG A 133 -4.63 16.33 -9.91
N GLU A 134 -4.39 15.29 -10.69
CA GLU A 134 -5.23 14.10 -10.76
C GLU A 134 -4.38 12.87 -10.46
N PRO A 135 -4.97 11.78 -9.91
CA PRO A 135 -4.25 10.53 -9.73
C PRO A 135 -3.68 10.02 -11.06
N VAL A 136 -2.47 9.47 -11.02
CA VAL A 136 -1.75 9.04 -12.23
C VAL A 136 -2.40 7.86 -12.96
N GLY A 137 -3.15 7.03 -12.23
CA GLY A 137 -3.74 5.79 -12.77
C GLY A 137 -3.36 4.57 -11.95
N VAL A 138 -3.45 3.41 -12.59
CA VAL A 138 -2.98 2.13 -12.05
C VAL A 138 -1.46 2.10 -12.00
N ILE A 139 -0.91 1.71 -10.85
CA ILE A 139 0.54 1.63 -10.61
C ILE A 139 0.94 0.23 -10.13
N GLY A 140 2.06 -0.27 -10.65
CA GLY A 140 2.72 -1.47 -10.13
C GLY A 140 3.77 -1.10 -9.10
N GLN A 141 3.75 -1.75 -7.93
CA GLN A 141 4.64 -1.44 -6.82
C GLN A 141 5.40 -2.69 -6.39
N VAL A 142 6.73 -2.59 -6.35
CA VAL A 142 7.62 -3.67 -5.90
C VAL A 142 8.46 -3.16 -4.72
N ALA A 143 8.44 -3.91 -3.62
CA ALA A 143 9.16 -3.57 -2.38
C ALA A 143 10.35 -4.53 -2.16
N PRO A 144 11.47 -4.06 -1.61
CA PRO A 144 12.60 -4.90 -1.25
C PRO A 144 12.35 -5.67 0.07
N TRP A 145 13.23 -6.64 0.35
CA TRP A 145 13.12 -7.57 1.48
C TRP A 145 13.66 -7.06 2.82
N ASN A 146 14.42 -5.97 2.85
CA ASN A 146 15.08 -5.47 4.07
C ASN A 146 14.14 -4.68 4.99
N TYR A 147 13.15 -3.99 4.42
CA TYR A 147 12.10 -3.27 5.14
C TYR A 147 10.73 -3.47 4.47
N PRO A 148 10.24 -4.71 4.33
CA PRO A 148 9.08 -5.04 3.49
C PRO A 148 7.83 -4.25 3.87
N LEU A 149 7.45 -4.22 5.15
CA LEU A 149 6.25 -3.49 5.57
C LEU A 149 6.39 -1.98 5.33
N MET A 150 7.48 -1.38 5.81
CA MET A 150 7.71 0.06 5.68
C MET A 150 7.77 0.51 4.22
N MET A 151 8.43 -0.26 3.35
CA MET A 151 8.53 0.03 1.92
C MET A 151 7.20 -0.17 1.18
N ALA A 152 6.35 -1.11 1.63
CA ALA A 152 4.99 -1.22 1.11
C ALA A 152 4.17 0.02 1.48
N ILE A 153 4.24 0.47 2.73
CA ILE A 153 3.48 1.64 3.21
C ILE A 153 3.93 2.94 2.53
N TRP A 154 5.23 3.15 2.31
CA TRP A 154 5.74 4.32 1.58
C TRP A 154 5.22 4.44 0.16
N LYS A 155 4.80 3.32 -0.43
CA LYS A 155 4.27 3.27 -1.79
C LYS A 155 2.75 3.33 -1.76
N LEU A 156 2.10 2.60 -0.85
CA LEU A 156 0.64 2.55 -0.72
C LEU A 156 0.06 3.85 -0.20
N GLY A 157 0.69 4.48 0.79
CA GLY A 157 0.17 5.69 1.42
C GLY A 157 -0.03 6.89 0.47
N PRO A 158 0.93 7.21 -0.44
CA PRO A 158 0.74 8.30 -1.41
C PRO A 158 0.01 7.89 -2.71
N ALA A 159 -0.29 6.60 -2.90
CA ALA A 159 -0.99 6.08 -4.08
C ALA A 159 -2.50 6.39 -4.05
#